data_AF-A0A7Y8SYY6-F1
#
_entry.id   AF-A0A7Y8SYY6-F1
#
_cell.length_a   1.000
_cell.length_b   1.000
_cell.length_c   1.000
_cell.angle_alpha   90.00
_cell.angle_beta   90.00
_cell.angle_gamma   90.00
#
_symmetry.space_group_name_H-M   'P 1'
#
loop_
_entity.id
_entity.type
_entity.pdbx_description
1 polymer ?
#
loop_
_entity_poly.entity_id
_entity_poly.type
_entity_poly.pdbx_seq_one_letter_code
_entity_poly.pdbx_strand_id
1 'polypeptide(L)' 'MAEFFAMGGYGFYVWTSYGLAAAVILGLIGLSARALARVRAEVKALEGGDNP' A
#
# COMPACT_ATOMS: atom_id res chain seq x y z
N MET A 1 20.67 -20.71 -9.23
CA MET A 1 19.82 -19.48 -9.20
C MET A 1 18.41 -19.74 -9.73
N ALA A 2 18.23 -20.41 -10.89
CA ALA A 2 16.92 -20.78 -11.40
C ALA A 2 16.19 -21.85 -10.55
N GLU A 3 16.93 -22.73 -9.85
CA GLU A 3 16.36 -23.81 -9.02
C GLU A 3 15.60 -23.33 -7.78
N PHE A 4 15.86 -22.11 -7.29
CA PHE A 4 15.10 -21.50 -6.19
C PHE A 4 13.74 -20.96 -6.66
N PHE A 5 13.65 -20.51 -7.91
CA PHE A 5 12.38 -20.14 -8.57
C PHE A 5 11.65 -21.38 -9.09
N ALA A 6 12.39 -22.42 -9.45
CA ALA A 6 11.92 -23.70 -9.95
C ALA A 6 12.13 -24.83 -8.92
N MET A 7 11.78 -24.60 -7.65
CA MET A 7 11.70 -25.65 -6.62
C MET A 7 10.62 -26.66 -7.01
N GLY A 8 10.95 -27.60 -7.88
CA GLY A 8 10.12 -28.76 -8.23
C GLY A 8 8.66 -28.47 -8.65
N GLY A 9 8.35 -27.27 -9.13
CA GLY A 9 6.99 -26.85 -9.56
C GLY A 9 6.19 -25.97 -8.59
N TYR A 10 6.64 -25.75 -7.35
CA TYR A 10 5.88 -24.99 -6.34
C TYR A 10 6.26 -23.50 -6.23
N GLY A 11 7.38 -23.08 -6.81
CA GLY A 11 7.86 -21.70 -6.71
C GLY A 11 6.85 -20.67 -7.23
N PHE A 12 6.07 -21.02 -8.26
CA PHE A 12 5.02 -20.14 -8.79
C PHE A 12 3.99 -19.74 -7.71
N TYR A 13 3.47 -20.70 -6.93
CA TYR A 13 2.48 -20.45 -5.88
C TYR A 13 3.02 -19.57 -4.75
N VAL A 14 4.27 -19.79 -4.37
CA VAL A 14 4.95 -19.02 -3.32
C VAL A 14 5.13 -17.57 -3.77
N TRP A 15 5.70 -17.37 -4.96
CA TRP A 15 5.93 -16.03 -5.51
C TRP A 15 4.63 -15.27 -5.81
N THR A 16 3.58 -15.94 -6.29
CA THR A 16 2.27 -15.29 -6.45
C THR A 16 1.65 -14.91 -5.12
N SER A 17 1.83 -15.71 -4.06
CA SER A 17 1.33 -15.38 -2.72
C SER A 17 2.05 -14.16 -2.14
N TYR A 18 3.37 -14.09 -2.31
CA TYR A 18 4.15 -12.90 -1.95
C TYR A 18 3.80 -11.68 -2.80
N GLY A 19 3.58 -11.86 -4.10
CA GLY A 19 3.14 -10.79 -5.00
C GLY A 19 1.76 -10.24 -4.61
N LEU A 20 0.82 -11.12 -4.26
CA LEU A 20 -0.49 -10.73 -3.77
C LEU A 20 -0.40 -9.99 -2.43
N ALA A 21 0.39 -10.50 -1.49
CA ALA A 21 0.64 -9.83 -0.22
C ALA A 21 1.24 -8.43 -0.41
N ALA A 22 2.25 -8.31 -1.29
CA ALA A 22 2.84 -7.02 -1.63
C ALA A 22 1.82 -6.07 -2.26
N ALA A 23 0.97 -6.57 -3.17
CA ALA A 23 -0.10 -5.77 -3.78
C ALA A 23 -1.11 -5.26 -2.75
N VAL A 24 -1.52 -6.10 -1.79
CA VAL A 24 -2.41 -5.70 -0.69
C VAL A 24 -1.77 -4.63 0.18
N ILE A 25 -0.50 -4.80 0.56
CA ILE A 25 0.24 -3.82 1.38
C ILE A 25 0.34 -2.48 0.64
N LEU A 26 0.74 -2.48 -0.63
CA LEU A 26 0.84 -1.27 -1.44
C LEU A 26 -0.53 -0.59 -1.61
N GLY A 27 -1.59 -1.38 -1.82
CA GLY A 27 -2.96 -0.88 -1.86
C GLY A 27 -3.36 -0.19 -0.55
N LEU A 28 -3.06 -0.82 0.58
CA LEU A 28 -3.37 -0.28 1.91
C LEU A 28 -2.58 1.01 2.20
N ILE A 29 -1.30 1.07 1.80
CA ILE A 29 -0.48 2.27 1.92
C ILE A 29 -1.08 3.39 1.07
N GLY A 30 -1.47 3.11 -0.18
CA GLY A 30 -2.09 4.10 -1.06
C GLY A 30 -3.43 4.62 -0.53
N LEU A 31 -4.27 3.74 0.01
CA LEU A 31 -5.53 4.11 0.65
C LEU A 31 -5.30 4.94 1.91
N SER A 32 -4.37 4.53 2.77
CA SER A 32 -3.99 5.25 3.99
C SER A 32 -3.43 6.64 3.69
N ALA A 33 -2.56 6.75 2.68
CA ALA A 33 -2.00 8.04 2.25
C ALA A 33 -3.09 8.98 1.73
N ARG A 34 -4.05 8.45 0.95
CA ARG A 34 -5.21 9.23 0.47
C ARG A 34 -6.11 9.69 1.62
N ALA A 35 -6.39 8.81 2.58
CA ALA A 35 -7.19 9.16 3.76
C ALA A 35 -6.50 10.27 4.57
N LEU A 36 -5.19 10.14 4.81
CA LEU A 36 -4.41 11.16 5.51
C LEU A 36 -4.39 12.50 4.77
N ALA A 37 -4.26 12.48 3.44
CA ALA A 37 -4.30 13.69 2.63
C ALA A 37 -5.65 14.42 2.74
N ARG A 38 -6.77 13.68 2.81
CA ARG A 38 -8.10 14.26 3.00
C ARG A 38 -8.25 14.90 4.36
N VAL A 39 -7.87 14.18 5.42
CA VAL A 39 -7.95 14.70 6.81
C VAL A 39 -7.09 15.94 6.98
N ARG A 40 -5.87 15.94 6.43
CA ARG A 40 -4.98 17.12 6.47
C ARG A 40 -5.55 18.32 5.71
N ALA A 41 -6.21 18.08 4.57
CA ALA A 41 -6.86 19.15 3.82
C ALA A 41 -8.04 19.76 4.59
N GLU A 42 -8.80 18.94 5.30
CA GLU A 42 -9.90 19.38 6.16
C GLU A 42 -9.41 20.20 7.35
N VAL A 43 -8.36 19.74 8.06
CA VAL A 43 -7.75 20.51 9.15
C VAL A 43 -7.24 21.87 8.66
N LYS A 44 -6.55 21.91 7.51
CA LYS A 44 -6.04 23.17 6.94
C LYS A 44 -7.16 24.14 6.52
N ALA A 45 -8.30 23.61 6.06
CA ALA A 45 -9.46 24.43 5.71
C ALA A 45 -10.12 25.06 6.95
N LEU A 46 -10.09 24.37 8.09
CA LEU A 46 -10.60 24.87 9.37
C LEU A 46 -9.62 25.86 10.02
N GLU A 47 -8.31 25.57 10.03
CA GLU A 47 -7.29 26.48 10.58
C GLU A 47 -7.18 27.80 9.81
N GLY A 48 -7.42 27.80 8.49
CA GLY A 48 -7.41 29.02 7.67
C GLY A 48 -8.62 29.93 7.84
N GLY A 49 -9.71 29.44 8.45
CA GLY A 49 -10.94 30.19 8.68
C GLY A 49 -11.03 30.87 10.05
N ASP A 50 -10.10 30.58 10.97
CA ASP A 50 -10.11 31.06 12.37
C ASP A 50 -9.07 32.15 12.64
N ASN A 51 -8.57 32.84 11.60
CA ASN A 51 -7.69 33.99 11.77
C ASN A 51 -8.49 35.31 11.75
N PRO A 52 -8.70 36.01 12.89
CA PRO A 52 -9.23 37.37 12.91
C PRO A 52 -8.28 38.41 12.29
#